data_AF-A0A2G3E4Y3-F1
#
_entry.id   AF-A0A2G3E4Y3-F1
#
_cell.length_a   1.000
_cell.length_b   1.000
_cell.length_c   1.000
_cell.angle_alpha   90.00
_cell.angle_beta   90.00
_cell.angle_gamma   90.00
#
_symmetry.space_group_name_H-M   'P 1'
#
loop_
_entity.id
_entity.type
_entity.pdbx_description
1 polymer ?
#
loop_
_entity_poly.entity_id
_entity_poly.type
_entity_poly.pdbx_seq_one_letter_code
_entity_poly.pdbx_strand_id
1 'polypeptide(L)'
;MTRGKIIYIDREGKIFSSVEFNGDMYPGGNADRILEMFEAGFFSNYGNYESFVIRFNKSHYGYEEELIHSIACKEERVIDVTENRTDYLYIINNSDCEWVIKDKNGASFLDNRTLGIIRFQQVEKMIHRVLHENAKEFSANISKEEFVDIMSRLREASDLVDKVDELFRKSRDNVECDFCNGAGLQISHESSVVFLLRKLLKDDVEDIDYFIYELDYGRKYEPGMITDENDHDIDFSSAEKLYDYLIGEVK
;
A
#
# COMPACT_ATOMS: atom_id res chain seq x y z
N MET A 1 -17.07 -4.17 -16.34
CA MET A 1 -16.70 -3.92 -14.94
C MET A 1 -16.57 -5.29 -14.28
N THR A 2 -15.43 -5.59 -13.65
CA THR A 2 -15.18 -6.88 -13.01
C THR A 2 -15.21 -6.73 -11.51
N ARG A 3 -15.68 -7.76 -10.81
CA ARG A 3 -15.85 -7.78 -9.36
C ARG A 3 -14.84 -8.69 -8.71
N GLY A 4 -14.34 -8.33 -7.54
CA GLY A 4 -13.30 -9.09 -6.86
C GLY A 4 -13.38 -9.08 -5.35
N LYS A 5 -12.85 -10.14 -4.74
CA LYS A 5 -12.63 -10.24 -3.29
C LYS A 5 -11.20 -10.64 -2.99
N ILE A 6 -10.71 -10.18 -1.85
CA ILE A 6 -9.39 -10.52 -1.33
C ILE A 6 -9.61 -11.38 -0.08
N ILE A 7 -9.17 -12.63 -0.15
CA ILE A 7 -9.29 -13.61 0.92
C ILE A 7 -7.92 -13.80 1.55
N TYR A 8 -7.85 -13.69 2.87
CA TYR A 8 -6.64 -13.86 3.64
C TYR A 8 -6.82 -14.97 4.68
N ILE A 9 -5.84 -15.86 4.73
CA ILE A 9 -5.76 -16.94 5.70
C ILE A 9 -4.61 -16.62 6.65
N ASP A 10 -4.93 -16.43 7.93
CA ASP A 10 -3.93 -16.10 8.94
C ASP A 10 -3.13 -17.31 9.42
N ARG A 11 -2.20 -17.09 10.36
CA ARG A 11 -1.35 -18.13 10.92
C ARG A 11 -2.12 -19.20 11.70
N GLU A 12 -3.25 -18.83 12.28
CA GLU A 12 -4.12 -19.73 13.05
C GLU A 12 -5.08 -20.50 12.13
N GLY A 13 -5.09 -20.20 10.83
CA GLY A 13 -6.00 -20.79 9.84
C GLY A 13 -7.39 -20.16 9.83
N LYS A 14 -7.56 -19.01 10.49
CA LYS A 14 -8.79 -18.21 10.38
C LYS A 14 -8.78 -17.46 9.05
N ILE A 15 -9.97 -17.38 8.47
CA ILE A 15 -10.14 -16.85 7.12
C ILE A 15 -10.94 -15.56 7.18
N PHE A 16 -10.46 -14.58 6.43
CA PHE A 16 -11.05 -13.27 6.28
C PHE A 16 -11.28 -13.00 4.80
N SER A 17 -12.41 -12.40 4.47
CA SER A 17 -12.74 -11.98 3.12
C SER A 17 -13.07 -10.50 3.14
N SER A 18 -12.56 -9.77 2.16
CA SER A 18 -13.08 -8.44 1.88
C SER A 18 -14.52 -8.51 1.39
N VAL A 19 -15.21 -7.37 1.41
CA VAL A 19 -16.38 -7.10 0.59
C VAL A 19 -16.07 -7.27 -0.90
N GLU A 20 -17.12 -7.41 -1.72
CA GLU A 20 -16.97 -7.51 -3.17
C GLU A 20 -16.72 -6.13 -3.78
N PHE A 21 -15.49 -5.85 -4.18
CA PHE A 21 -15.13 -4.63 -4.89
C PHE A 21 -15.62 -4.70 -6.34
N ASN A 22 -16.36 -3.68 -6.78
CA ASN A 22 -16.96 -3.64 -8.10
C ASN A 22 -16.27 -2.62 -9.01
N GLY A 23 -15.28 -3.08 -9.78
CA GLY A 23 -14.48 -2.25 -10.69
C GLY A 23 -13.08 -2.82 -10.89
N ASP A 24 -12.69 -3.08 -12.15
CA ASP A 24 -11.32 -3.39 -12.58
C ASP A 24 -10.49 -4.36 -11.72
N MET A 25 -11.15 -5.34 -11.09
CA MET A 25 -10.53 -6.41 -10.30
C MET A 25 -9.92 -7.56 -11.14
N TYR A 26 -9.58 -7.34 -12.41
CA TYR A 26 -8.89 -8.33 -13.25
C TYR A 26 -7.36 -8.11 -13.19
N PRO A 27 -6.53 -9.14 -13.43
CA PRO A 27 -5.08 -8.96 -13.60
C PRO A 27 -4.77 -7.97 -14.73
N GLY A 28 -3.98 -6.93 -14.46
CA GLY A 28 -3.79 -5.77 -15.35
C GLY A 28 -4.68 -4.56 -15.04
N GLY A 29 -5.57 -4.66 -14.04
CA GLY A 29 -6.38 -3.58 -13.49
C GLY A 29 -5.97 -3.22 -12.06
N ASN A 30 -6.92 -2.80 -11.22
CA ASN A 30 -6.66 -2.47 -9.81
C ASN A 30 -6.06 -3.66 -9.02
N ALA A 31 -6.34 -4.89 -9.46
CA ALA A 31 -5.81 -6.08 -8.80
C ALA A 31 -4.27 -6.21 -8.85
N ASP A 32 -3.57 -5.50 -9.75
CA ASP A 32 -2.10 -5.53 -9.81
C ASP A 32 -1.48 -5.09 -8.48
N ARG A 33 -2.15 -4.17 -7.77
CA ARG A 33 -1.72 -3.74 -6.44
C ARG A 33 -1.69 -4.89 -5.43
N ILE A 34 -2.58 -5.88 -5.56
CA ILE A 34 -2.61 -7.07 -4.69
C ILE A 34 -1.38 -7.93 -4.99
N LEU A 35 -1.05 -8.12 -6.27
CA LEU A 35 0.10 -8.92 -6.69
C LEU A 35 1.41 -8.28 -6.23
N GLU A 36 1.58 -6.98 -6.44
CA GLU A 36 2.76 -6.22 -5.99
C GLU A 36 3.00 -6.37 -4.48
N MET A 37 1.94 -6.18 -3.68
CA MET A 37 2.05 -6.24 -2.22
C MET A 37 2.30 -7.67 -1.74
N PHE A 38 1.75 -8.67 -2.43
CA PHE A 38 2.02 -10.08 -2.15
C PHE A 38 3.49 -10.44 -2.45
N GLU A 39 4.01 -10.04 -3.61
CA GLU A 39 5.41 -10.27 -3.99
C GLU A 39 6.38 -9.56 -3.04
N ALA A 40 6.04 -8.35 -2.58
CA ALA A 40 6.79 -7.61 -1.56
C ALA A 40 6.74 -8.27 -0.16
N GLY A 41 5.87 -9.27 0.04
CA GLY A 41 5.72 -9.97 1.31
C GLY A 41 4.93 -9.21 2.37
N PHE A 42 4.14 -8.22 1.96
CA PHE A 42 3.39 -7.33 2.82
C PHE A 42 2.36 -8.06 3.70
N PHE A 43 1.69 -9.09 3.18
CA PHE A 43 0.62 -9.83 3.88
C PHE A 43 1.15 -10.80 4.96
N SER A 44 2.06 -10.35 5.81
CA SER A 44 2.75 -11.15 6.83
C SER A 44 1.92 -11.39 8.10
N ASN A 45 0.86 -10.61 8.31
CA ASN A 45 -0.05 -10.65 9.45
C ASN A 45 -1.43 -10.04 9.09
N TYR A 46 -2.42 -10.20 9.96
CA TYR A 46 -3.78 -9.70 9.74
C TYR A 46 -3.86 -8.17 9.66
N GLY A 47 -3.15 -7.43 10.53
CA GLY A 47 -3.17 -5.97 10.53
C GLY A 47 -2.70 -5.37 9.20
N ASN A 48 -1.68 -5.97 8.58
CA ASN A 48 -1.24 -5.59 7.23
C ASN A 48 -2.34 -5.86 6.20
N TYR A 49 -2.95 -7.05 6.22
CA TYR A 49 -4.08 -7.35 5.34
C TYR A 49 -5.25 -6.36 5.51
N GLU A 50 -5.62 -6.05 6.74
CA GLU A 50 -6.70 -5.11 7.05
C GLU A 50 -6.39 -3.70 6.55
N SER A 51 -5.19 -3.19 6.85
CA SER A 51 -4.69 -1.91 6.37
C SER A 51 -4.70 -1.83 4.84
N PHE A 52 -4.30 -2.91 4.16
CA PHE A 52 -4.35 -3.00 2.71
C PHE A 52 -5.77 -2.87 2.19
N VAL A 53 -6.73 -3.64 2.71
CA VAL A 53 -8.12 -3.63 2.25
C VAL A 53 -8.76 -2.24 2.44
N ILE A 54 -8.52 -1.59 3.59
CA ILE A 54 -9.03 -0.24 3.89
C ILE A 54 -8.48 0.78 2.88
N ARG A 55 -7.17 0.76 2.64
CA ARG A 55 -6.52 1.69 1.69
C ARG A 55 -6.94 1.41 0.26
N PHE A 56 -6.98 0.14 -0.13
CA PHE A 56 -7.43 -0.31 -1.44
C PHE A 56 -8.86 0.17 -1.73
N ASN A 57 -9.76 0.07 -0.74
CA ASN A 57 -11.09 0.64 -0.82
C ASN A 57 -11.05 2.18 -1.00
N LYS A 58 -10.31 2.89 -0.15
CA LYS A 58 -10.22 4.37 -0.20
C LYS A 58 -9.69 4.87 -1.55
N SER A 59 -8.71 4.20 -2.13
CA SER A 59 -8.09 4.60 -3.40
C SER A 59 -8.95 4.36 -4.64
N HIS A 60 -9.88 3.40 -4.60
CA HIS A 60 -10.55 2.91 -5.82
C HIS A 60 -12.07 2.87 -5.77
N TYR A 61 -12.70 2.70 -4.60
CA TYR A 61 -14.13 2.37 -4.50
C TYR A 61 -14.91 3.24 -3.51
N GLY A 62 -14.31 3.63 -2.39
CA GLY A 62 -14.90 4.53 -1.40
C GLY A 62 -16.11 3.95 -0.67
N TYR A 63 -16.17 2.65 -0.42
CA TYR A 63 -17.27 2.04 0.33
C TYR A 63 -17.19 2.41 1.82
N GLU A 64 -18.33 2.74 2.42
CA GLU A 64 -18.44 3.14 3.83
C GLU A 64 -18.81 1.98 4.77
N GLU A 65 -19.10 0.80 4.21
CA GLU A 65 -19.48 -0.39 4.96
C GLU A 65 -18.28 -1.10 5.60
N GLU A 66 -18.56 -2.03 6.51
CA GLU A 66 -17.52 -2.90 7.08
C GLU A 66 -16.88 -3.72 5.95
N LEU A 67 -15.59 -3.52 5.73
CA LEU A 67 -14.91 -4.00 4.53
C LEU A 67 -14.45 -5.46 4.62
N ILE A 68 -14.37 -6.04 5.82
CA ILE A 68 -13.75 -7.35 6.06
C ILE A 68 -14.67 -8.16 6.96
N HIS A 69 -14.87 -9.42 6.60
CA HIS A 69 -15.65 -10.37 7.40
C HIS A 69 -14.90 -11.69 7.55
N SER A 70 -15.04 -12.31 8.71
CA SER A 70 -14.54 -13.68 8.89
C SER A 70 -15.48 -14.67 8.22
N ILE A 71 -14.90 -15.64 7.50
CA ILE A 71 -15.64 -16.71 6.85
C ILE A 71 -15.23 -18.06 7.44
N ALA A 72 -16.20 -18.97 7.54
CA ALA A 72 -15.98 -20.34 8.01
C ALA A 72 -16.00 -21.29 6.81
N CYS A 73 -15.07 -22.25 6.79
CA CYS A 73 -15.10 -23.32 5.81
C CYS A 73 -16.04 -24.44 6.23
N LYS A 74 -16.71 -25.04 5.23
CA LYS A 74 -17.52 -26.26 5.41
C LYS A 74 -16.65 -27.47 5.75
N GLU A 75 -15.43 -27.49 5.22
CA GLU A 75 -14.42 -28.53 5.42
C GLU A 75 -13.12 -27.90 5.91
N GLU A 76 -12.41 -28.59 6.80
CA GLU A 76 -11.16 -28.10 7.36
C GLU A 76 -10.11 -27.88 6.26
N ARG A 77 -9.51 -26.68 6.21
CA ARG A 77 -8.47 -26.28 5.26
C ARG A 77 -8.85 -26.38 3.77
N VAL A 78 -10.14 -26.29 3.47
CA VAL A 78 -10.65 -26.32 2.10
C VAL A 78 -11.39 -25.02 1.79
N ILE A 79 -10.97 -24.31 0.75
CA ILE A 79 -11.73 -23.21 0.17
C ILE A 79 -12.47 -23.75 -1.06
N ASP A 80 -13.77 -23.91 -0.94
CA ASP A 80 -14.64 -24.35 -2.04
C ASP A 80 -15.14 -23.14 -2.84
N VAL A 81 -14.67 -23.02 -4.08
CA VAL A 81 -15.06 -21.96 -5.01
C VAL A 81 -16.03 -22.43 -6.09
N THR A 82 -16.55 -23.66 -5.99
CA THR A 82 -17.47 -24.23 -7.00
C THR A 82 -18.80 -23.48 -7.10
N GLU A 83 -19.25 -22.85 -6.00
CA GLU A 83 -20.45 -22.01 -5.95
C GLU A 83 -20.15 -20.51 -6.04
N ASN A 84 -18.89 -20.12 -6.28
CA ASN A 84 -18.50 -18.72 -6.33
C ASN A 84 -19.21 -17.97 -7.48
N ARG A 85 -19.63 -16.74 -7.19
CA ARG A 85 -20.30 -15.81 -8.12
C ARG A 85 -19.51 -14.52 -8.36
N THR A 86 -18.42 -14.30 -7.63
CA THR A 86 -17.51 -13.18 -7.82
C THR A 86 -16.60 -13.46 -9.02
N ASP A 87 -16.28 -12.44 -9.82
CA ASP A 87 -15.51 -12.65 -11.05
C ASP A 87 -14.06 -13.05 -10.75
N TYR A 88 -13.44 -12.43 -9.73
CA TYR A 88 -12.10 -12.76 -9.25
C TYR A 88 -12.01 -12.96 -7.74
N LEU A 89 -11.27 -13.98 -7.30
CA LEU A 89 -10.85 -14.11 -5.91
C LEU A 89 -9.33 -14.14 -5.84
N TYR A 90 -8.78 -13.40 -4.89
CA TYR A 90 -7.36 -13.36 -4.58
C TYR A 90 -7.15 -14.00 -3.21
N ILE A 91 -6.70 -15.25 -3.17
CA ILE A 91 -6.56 -16.02 -1.92
C ILE A 91 -5.10 -16.06 -1.51
N ILE A 92 -4.80 -15.42 -0.38
CA ILE A 92 -3.45 -15.32 0.20
C ILE A 92 -3.35 -16.28 1.37
N ASN A 93 -2.43 -17.25 1.28
CA ASN A 93 -2.14 -18.15 2.40
C ASN A 93 -0.90 -17.70 3.19
N ASN A 94 -1.14 -17.21 4.42
CA ASN A 94 -0.10 -16.90 5.40
C ASN A 94 -0.09 -17.89 6.57
N SER A 95 -0.78 -19.03 6.45
CA SER A 95 -0.73 -20.10 7.44
C SER A 95 0.47 -21.00 7.22
N ASP A 96 0.87 -21.73 8.27
CA ASP A 96 1.98 -22.70 8.20
C ASP A 96 1.56 -24.04 7.56
N CYS A 97 0.33 -24.12 7.05
CA CYS A 97 -0.25 -25.32 6.50
C CYS A 97 -0.65 -25.11 5.04
N GLU A 98 -0.62 -26.19 4.27
CA GLU A 98 -1.19 -26.20 2.93
C GLU A 98 -2.73 -26.20 3.01
N TRP A 99 -3.34 -25.42 2.12
CA TRP A 99 -4.78 -25.34 1.91
C TRP A 99 -5.17 -25.91 0.56
N VAL A 100 -6.41 -26.39 0.45
CA VAL A 100 -6.95 -26.92 -0.80
C VAL A 100 -8.00 -25.96 -1.35
N ILE A 101 -7.84 -25.56 -2.61
CA ILE A 101 -8.87 -24.84 -3.35
C ILE A 101 -9.62 -25.86 -4.20
N LYS A 102 -10.89 -26.11 -3.88
CA LYS A 102 -11.78 -26.95 -4.71
C LYS A 102 -12.47 -26.07 -5.75
N ASP A 103 -12.29 -26.42 -7.01
CA ASP A 103 -12.83 -25.70 -8.16
C ASP A 103 -13.60 -26.67 -9.08
N LYS A 104 -14.19 -26.19 -10.18
CA LYS A 104 -14.97 -27.09 -11.08
C LYS A 104 -14.13 -28.13 -11.83
N ASN A 105 -12.81 -27.97 -11.86
CA ASN A 105 -11.88 -28.86 -12.54
C ASN A 105 -11.19 -29.86 -11.60
N GLY A 106 -11.27 -29.64 -10.29
CA GLY A 106 -10.69 -30.51 -9.28
C GLY A 106 -10.22 -29.75 -8.05
N ALA A 107 -9.01 -30.09 -7.59
CA ALA A 107 -8.39 -29.50 -6.41
C ALA A 107 -7.03 -28.92 -6.77
N SER A 108 -6.76 -27.70 -6.31
CA SER A 108 -5.45 -27.06 -6.36
C SER A 108 -4.92 -26.86 -4.95
N PHE A 109 -3.60 -26.88 -4.78
CA PHE A 109 -2.95 -26.74 -3.49
C PHE A 109 -2.39 -25.33 -3.33
N LEU A 110 -2.64 -24.74 -2.18
CA LEU A 110 -2.22 -23.40 -1.78
C LEU A 110 -1.28 -23.55 -0.59
N ASP A 111 0.02 -23.67 -0.86
CA ASP A 111 1.05 -23.75 0.17
C ASP A 111 1.23 -22.41 0.91
N ASN A 112 2.08 -22.40 1.93
CA ASN A 112 2.45 -21.12 2.56
C ASN A 112 3.16 -20.25 1.52
N ARG A 113 2.82 -18.96 1.46
CA ARG A 113 3.40 -18.01 0.49
C ARG A 113 2.99 -18.24 -0.96
N THR A 114 1.78 -18.75 -1.17
CA THR A 114 1.13 -18.70 -2.48
C THR A 114 -0.09 -17.78 -2.46
N LEU A 115 -0.26 -17.06 -3.56
CA LEU A 115 -1.45 -16.33 -3.94
C LEU A 115 -2.19 -17.12 -5.02
N GLY A 116 -3.40 -17.57 -4.72
CA GLY A 116 -4.31 -18.15 -5.70
C GLY A 116 -5.15 -17.06 -6.36
N ILE A 117 -5.17 -17.02 -7.69
CA ILE A 117 -6.08 -16.19 -8.48
C ILE A 117 -7.14 -17.10 -9.06
N ILE A 118 -8.39 -16.87 -8.65
CA ILE A 118 -9.55 -17.65 -9.09
C ILE A 118 -10.37 -16.75 -9.97
N ARG A 119 -10.72 -17.25 -11.16
CA ARG A 119 -11.64 -16.58 -12.07
C ARG A 119 -12.94 -17.36 -12.14
N PHE A 120 -14.01 -16.73 -11.67
CA PHE A 120 -15.29 -17.39 -11.39
C PHE A 120 -15.12 -18.62 -10.49
N GLN A 121 -15.14 -19.82 -11.05
CA GLN A 121 -15.15 -21.09 -10.30
C GLN A 121 -13.92 -21.95 -10.64
N GLN A 122 -12.86 -21.32 -11.16
CA GLN A 122 -11.65 -22.00 -11.60
C GLN A 122 -10.42 -21.26 -11.11
N VAL A 123 -9.44 -22.02 -10.64
CA VAL A 123 -8.10 -21.48 -10.43
C VAL A 123 -7.51 -21.10 -11.78
N GLU A 124 -7.23 -19.82 -11.97
CA GLU A 124 -6.61 -19.28 -13.19
C GLU A 124 -5.09 -19.28 -13.07
N LYS A 125 -4.56 -18.90 -11.89
CA LYS A 125 -3.12 -18.83 -11.65
C LYS A 125 -2.78 -19.05 -10.19
N MET A 126 -1.65 -19.71 -9.95
CA MET A 126 -1.01 -19.79 -8.64
C MET A 126 0.31 -19.02 -8.71
N ILE A 127 0.51 -18.07 -7.81
CA ILE A 127 1.72 -17.24 -7.73
C ILE A 127 2.46 -17.61 -6.46
N HIS A 128 3.62 -18.24 -6.61
CA HIS A 128 4.51 -18.57 -5.50
C HIS A 128 5.47 -17.41 -5.25
N ARG A 129 5.58 -16.96 -4.01
CA ARG A 129 6.58 -15.95 -3.66
C ARG A 129 7.98 -16.56 -3.68
N VAL A 130 8.80 -16.20 -4.67
CA VAL A 130 10.19 -16.65 -4.74
C VAL A 130 11.01 -15.95 -3.65
N LEU A 131 11.44 -16.69 -2.63
CA LEU A 131 12.51 -16.22 -1.76
C LEU A 131 13.83 -16.38 -2.51
N HIS A 132 14.45 -15.27 -2.89
CA HIS A 132 15.86 -15.33 -3.24
C HIS A 132 16.65 -15.62 -1.96
N GLU A 133 17.02 -16.89 -1.75
CA GLU A 133 17.90 -17.34 -0.65
C GLU A 133 19.28 -16.65 -0.65
N ASN A 134 19.61 -15.87 -1.68
CA ASN A 134 20.85 -15.12 -1.83
C ASN A 134 20.67 -13.65 -2.24
N ALA A 135 19.49 -13.07 -2.06
CA ALA A 135 19.45 -11.62 -1.98
C ALA A 135 20.10 -11.27 -0.63
N LYS A 136 21.38 -10.86 -0.65
CA LYS A 136 21.77 -9.82 0.32
C LYS A 136 20.69 -8.76 0.16
N GLU A 137 19.82 -8.64 1.16
CA GLU A 137 18.89 -7.54 1.30
C GLU A 137 19.69 -6.32 0.85
N PHE A 138 19.25 -5.62 -0.19
CA PHE A 138 19.86 -4.34 -0.53
C PHE A 138 19.48 -3.39 0.61
N SER A 139 20.16 -3.56 1.73
CA SER A 139 20.16 -2.73 2.91
C SER A 139 21.08 -1.57 2.55
N ALA A 140 20.57 -0.66 1.75
CA ALA A 140 21.04 0.71 1.84
C ALA A 140 20.36 1.27 3.10
N ASN A 141 21.07 1.22 4.23
CA ASN A 141 20.64 1.96 5.40
C ASN A 141 20.95 3.43 5.12
N ILE A 142 19.90 4.24 4.97
CA ILE A 142 20.02 5.69 4.96
C ILE A 142 20.24 6.14 6.41
N SER A 143 21.16 7.07 6.65
CA SER A 143 21.32 7.66 7.98
C SER A 143 20.22 8.70 8.27
N LYS A 144 20.01 9.03 9.55
CA LYS A 144 19.09 10.10 9.94
C LYS A 144 19.45 11.42 9.27
N GLU A 145 20.74 11.74 9.25
CA GLU A 145 21.26 12.96 8.62
C GLU A 145 21.01 12.98 7.12
N GLU A 146 21.23 11.86 6.43
CA GLU A 146 20.97 11.74 4.99
C GLU A 146 19.47 11.90 4.68
N PHE A 147 18.60 11.28 5.48
CA PHE A 147 17.16 11.42 5.32
C PHE A 147 16.69 12.86 5.51
N VAL A 148 17.15 13.52 6.58
CA VAL A 148 16.80 14.91 6.88
C VAL A 148 17.31 15.86 5.79
N ASP A 149 18.52 15.65 5.26
CA ASP A 149 19.05 16.43 4.14
C ASP A 149 18.17 16.28 2.88
N ILE A 150 17.79 15.04 2.54
CA ILE A 150 16.92 14.79 1.38
C ILE A 150 15.56 15.49 1.58
N MET A 151 14.94 15.37 2.76
CA MET A 151 13.68 16.06 3.07
C MET A 151 13.81 17.58 2.98
N SER A 152 14.91 18.15 3.49
CA SER A 152 15.18 19.59 3.36
C SER A 152 15.26 20.01 1.89
N ARG A 153 15.95 19.22 1.06
CA ARG A 153 16.10 19.52 -0.38
C ARG A 153 14.78 19.40 -1.15
N LEU A 154 13.94 18.43 -0.81
CA LEU A 154 12.59 18.31 -1.37
C LEU A 154 11.73 19.52 -0.97
N ARG A 155 11.77 19.90 0.30
CA ARG A 155 11.09 21.10 0.81
C ARG A 155 11.55 22.38 0.13
N GLU A 156 12.87 22.56 -0.02
CA GLU A 156 13.45 23.73 -0.70
C GLU A 156 13.05 23.80 -2.18
N ALA A 157 12.98 22.65 -2.85
CA ALA A 157 12.46 22.54 -4.21
C ALA A 157 10.99 22.95 -4.29
N SER A 158 10.14 22.43 -3.41
CA SER A 158 8.72 22.80 -3.33
C SER A 158 8.55 24.30 -3.07
N ASP A 159 9.27 24.85 -2.08
CA ASP A 159 9.25 26.28 -1.75
C ASP A 159 9.71 27.15 -2.94
N LEU A 160 10.64 26.66 -3.75
CA LEU A 160 11.10 27.37 -4.95
C LEU A 160 10.00 27.41 -6.00
N VAL A 161 9.30 26.28 -6.24
CA VAL A 161 8.15 26.21 -7.15
C VAL A 161 7.08 27.22 -6.71
N ASP A 162 6.72 27.23 -5.43
CA ASP A 162 5.72 28.16 -4.90
C ASP A 162 6.10 29.63 -5.08
N LYS A 163 7.38 29.98 -4.84
CA LYS A 163 7.88 31.35 -5.05
C LYS A 163 7.83 31.74 -6.52
N VAL A 164 8.19 30.82 -7.40
CA VAL A 164 8.16 31.06 -8.85
C VAL A 164 6.72 31.22 -9.32
N ASP A 165 5.80 30.38 -8.86
CA ASP A 165 4.37 30.50 -9.14
C ASP A 165 3.78 31.81 -8.61
N GLU A 166 4.17 32.24 -7.42
CA GLU A 166 3.75 33.54 -6.88
C GLU A 166 4.26 34.70 -7.75
N LEU A 167 5.52 34.64 -8.23
CA LEU A 167 6.08 35.63 -9.15
C LEU A 167 5.32 35.65 -10.48
N PHE A 168 5.00 34.49 -11.05
CA PHE A 168 4.18 34.38 -12.25
C PHE A 168 2.81 35.03 -12.04
N ARG A 169 2.14 34.71 -10.94
CA ARG A 169 0.79 35.22 -10.61
C ARG A 169 0.75 36.73 -10.37
N LYS A 170 1.86 37.33 -9.93
CA LYS A 170 1.98 38.78 -9.68
C LYS A 170 2.40 39.60 -10.92
N SER A 171 2.86 38.94 -11.99
CA SER A 171 3.25 39.64 -13.23
C SER A 171 2.04 39.88 -14.13
N ARG A 172 1.78 41.15 -14.49
CA ARG A 172 0.67 41.53 -15.39
C ARG A 172 0.72 40.87 -16.77
N ASP A 173 1.93 40.59 -17.27
CA ASP A 173 2.14 40.04 -18.62
C ASP A 173 1.99 38.50 -18.66
N ASN A 174 2.09 37.82 -17.50
CA ASN A 174 1.92 36.37 -17.41
C ASN A 174 0.46 35.92 -17.25
N VAL A 175 -0.47 36.85 -16.98
CA VAL A 175 -1.92 36.54 -16.95
C VAL A 175 -2.42 36.06 -18.32
N GLU A 176 -1.71 36.38 -19.41
CA GLU A 176 -2.03 35.95 -20.77
C GLU A 176 -1.25 34.69 -21.23
N CYS A 177 -0.21 34.26 -20.50
CA CYS A 177 0.66 33.13 -20.86
C CYS A 177 0.43 31.94 -19.92
N ASP A 178 -0.54 31.07 -20.26
CA ASP A 178 -0.95 29.89 -19.48
C ASP A 178 -0.03 28.65 -19.65
N PHE A 179 1.17 28.85 -20.20
CA PHE A 179 2.06 27.74 -20.61
C PHE A 179 3.29 27.53 -19.70
N CYS A 180 3.44 28.31 -18.63
CA CYS A 180 4.61 28.23 -17.73
C CYS A 180 4.21 28.36 -16.26
N ASN A 181 4.50 27.33 -15.46
CA ASN A 181 4.47 27.35 -14.00
C ASN A 181 5.85 26.97 -13.44
N GLY A 182 6.06 27.20 -12.15
CA GLY A 182 7.31 26.92 -11.45
C GLY A 182 7.71 25.45 -11.54
N ALA A 183 6.73 24.54 -11.46
CA ALA A 183 6.95 23.10 -11.61
C ALA A 183 7.50 22.73 -12.99
N GLY A 184 7.07 23.41 -14.07
CA GLY A 184 7.55 23.18 -15.43
C GLY A 184 8.98 23.66 -15.68
N LEU A 185 9.52 24.52 -14.82
CA LEU A 185 10.90 25.01 -14.90
C LEU A 185 11.88 24.16 -14.09
N GLN A 186 11.38 23.32 -13.20
CA GLN A 186 12.19 22.44 -12.37
C GLN A 186 11.98 20.99 -12.81
N ILE A 187 13.04 20.34 -13.28
CA ILE A 187 13.03 18.87 -13.42
C ILE A 187 13.05 18.30 -11.99
N SER A 188 11.87 18.10 -11.41
CA SER A 188 11.72 17.47 -10.10
C SER A 188 11.44 15.99 -10.29
N HIS A 189 12.33 15.15 -9.76
CA HIS A 189 12.11 13.71 -9.64
C HIS A 189 11.53 13.35 -8.27
N GLU A 190 10.84 14.30 -7.61
CA GLU A 190 10.30 14.15 -6.26
C GLU A 190 9.52 12.86 -6.08
N SER A 191 8.57 12.55 -6.96
CA SER A 191 7.79 11.31 -6.90
C SER A 191 8.65 10.04 -6.91
N SER A 192 9.76 10.05 -7.67
CA SER A 192 10.71 8.94 -7.71
C SER A 192 11.57 8.87 -6.44
N VAL A 193 11.99 10.02 -5.90
CA VAL A 193 12.75 10.09 -4.65
C VAL A 193 11.89 9.61 -3.48
N VAL A 194 10.65 10.11 -3.36
CA VAL A 194 9.69 9.69 -2.33
C VAL A 194 9.42 8.19 -2.42
N PHE A 195 9.18 7.67 -3.63
CA PHE A 195 9.01 6.23 -3.85
C PHE A 195 10.20 5.41 -3.34
N LEU A 196 11.44 5.84 -3.64
CA LEU A 196 12.64 5.14 -3.19
C LEU A 196 12.82 5.23 -1.67
N LEU A 197 12.58 6.40 -1.06
CA LEU A 197 12.65 6.57 0.39
C LEU A 197 11.66 5.66 1.12
N ARG A 198 10.43 5.55 0.60
CA ARG A 198 9.43 4.62 1.17
C ARG A 198 9.90 3.18 1.13
N LYS A 199 10.49 2.76 0.01
CA LYS A 199 11.04 1.41 -0.13
C LYS A 199 12.22 1.17 0.81
N LEU A 200 13.09 2.17 1.01
CA LEU A 200 14.26 2.05 1.88
C LEU A 200 13.89 1.98 3.37
N LEU A 201 12.93 2.81 3.81
CA LEU A 201 12.50 2.87 5.21
C LEU A 201 11.33 1.93 5.54
N LYS A 202 10.89 1.12 4.56
CA LYS A 202 9.74 0.23 4.69
C LYS A 202 8.50 1.01 5.17
N ASP A 203 8.34 2.23 4.65
CA ASP A 203 7.16 3.07 4.86
C ASP A 203 6.01 2.55 3.98
N ASP A 204 5.43 1.50 4.53
CA ASP A 204 4.33 0.72 4.01
C ASP A 204 2.98 1.46 4.16
N VAL A 205 2.95 2.45 5.06
CA VAL A 205 1.77 3.21 5.45
C VAL A 205 1.74 4.64 4.90
N GLU A 206 2.70 5.03 4.06
CA GLU A 206 2.74 6.32 3.37
C GLU A 206 2.87 7.53 4.32
N ASP A 207 3.52 7.33 5.47
CA ASP A 207 3.78 8.40 6.44
C ASP A 207 4.69 9.49 5.86
N ILE A 208 5.61 9.10 4.98
CA ILE A 208 6.46 10.03 4.24
C ILE A 208 5.60 10.90 3.31
N ASP A 209 4.65 10.31 2.57
CA ASP A 209 3.74 11.08 1.71
C ASP A 209 2.88 12.03 2.55
N TYR A 210 2.34 11.55 3.68
CA TYR A 210 1.53 12.37 4.58
C TYR A 210 2.32 13.56 5.14
N PHE A 211 3.55 13.33 5.59
CA PHE A 211 4.43 14.38 6.07
C PHE A 211 4.73 15.44 5.01
N ILE A 212 4.96 15.04 3.76
CA ILE A 212 5.28 15.94 2.65
C ILE A 212 4.03 16.72 2.21
N TYR A 213 2.95 16.04 1.83
CA TYR A 213 1.83 16.67 1.12
C TYR A 213 0.76 17.23 2.06
N GLU A 214 0.46 16.54 3.16
CA GLU A 214 -0.60 16.96 4.09
C GLU A 214 -0.07 17.93 5.14
N LEU A 215 1.09 17.61 5.74
CA LEU A 215 1.69 18.44 6.79
C LEU A 215 2.59 19.56 6.28
N ASP A 216 2.86 19.64 4.98
CA ASP A 216 3.80 20.61 4.37
C ASP A 216 5.15 20.56 5.10
N TYR A 217 5.76 19.37 5.10
CA TYR A 217 7.04 19.09 5.76
C TYR A 217 7.04 19.43 7.26
N GLY A 218 5.91 19.17 7.93
CA GLY A 218 5.70 19.40 9.36
C GLY A 218 5.29 20.83 9.74
N ARG A 219 5.19 21.77 8.78
CA ARG A 219 4.78 23.16 9.06
C ARG A 219 3.34 23.29 9.56
N LYS A 220 2.47 22.37 9.13
CA LYS A 220 1.05 22.34 9.51
C LYS A 220 0.75 21.36 10.64
N TYR A 221 1.78 20.77 11.24
CA TYR A 221 1.59 19.82 12.33
C TYR A 221 1.11 20.54 13.61
N GLU A 222 0.09 19.95 14.24
CA GLU A 222 -0.41 20.31 15.56
C GLU A 222 -0.46 19.05 16.45
N PRO A 223 -0.18 19.15 17.77
CA PRO A 223 -0.26 18.00 18.67
C PRO A 223 -1.64 17.33 18.63
N GLY A 224 -1.66 16.00 18.51
CA GLY A 224 -2.87 15.19 18.44
C GLY A 224 -3.44 15.01 17.04
N MET A 225 -2.75 15.48 15.98
CA MET A 225 -3.19 15.25 14.59
C MET A 225 -2.96 13.80 14.12
N ILE A 226 -2.03 13.09 14.74
CA ILE A 226 -1.66 11.72 14.39
C ILE A 226 -1.54 10.94 15.69
N THR A 227 -2.19 9.80 15.79
CA THR A 227 -2.10 8.93 16.96
C THR A 227 -1.72 7.51 16.56
N ASP A 228 -1.03 6.81 17.45
CA ASP A 228 -0.76 5.38 17.33
C ASP A 228 -2.00 4.54 17.66
N GLU A 229 -1.86 3.21 17.60
CA GLU A 229 -2.92 2.25 17.94
C GLU A 229 -3.39 2.33 19.41
N ASN A 230 -2.67 3.05 20.28
CA ASN A 230 -2.97 3.23 21.70
C ASN A 230 -3.43 4.66 22.05
N ASP A 231 -3.82 5.48 21.06
CA ASP A 231 -4.17 6.90 21.20
C ASP A 231 -3.01 7.80 21.71
N HIS A 232 -1.76 7.37 21.56
CA HIS A 232 -0.60 8.23 21.82
C HIS A 232 -0.28 9.10 20.60
N ASP A 233 -0.08 10.39 20.85
CA ASP A 233 0.29 11.37 19.82
C ASP A 233 1.63 11.02 19.18
N ILE A 234 1.64 10.93 17.84
CA ILE A 234 2.85 10.72 17.04
C ILE A 234 3.30 12.07 16.52
N ASP A 235 4.53 12.44 16.90
CA ASP A 235 5.06 13.76 16.64
C ASP A 235 5.75 13.85 15.27
N PHE A 236 5.02 14.36 14.27
CA PHE A 236 5.53 14.63 12.92
C PHE A 236 5.86 16.12 12.72
N SER A 237 6.27 16.84 13.77
CA SER A 237 6.63 18.26 13.65
C SER A 237 7.91 18.53 12.85
N SER A 238 8.69 17.50 12.53
CA SER A 238 10.01 17.61 11.87
C SER A 238 10.43 16.30 11.21
N ALA A 239 11.29 16.39 10.20
CA ALA A 239 11.81 15.22 9.48
C ALA A 239 12.61 14.28 10.39
N GLU A 240 13.30 14.81 11.41
CA GLU A 240 14.02 14.04 12.41
C GLU A 240 13.10 13.09 13.17
N LYS A 241 11.93 13.58 13.60
CA LYS A 241 10.98 12.79 14.37
C LYS A 241 10.22 11.79 13.50
N LEU A 242 9.91 12.17 12.26
CA LEU A 242 9.40 11.23 11.26
C LEU A 242 10.38 10.08 11.06
N TYR A 243 11.68 10.38 10.91
CA TYR A 243 12.70 9.35 10.76
C TYR A 243 12.74 8.41 11.99
N ASP A 244 12.80 8.97 13.19
CA ASP A 244 12.84 8.20 14.45
C ASP A 244 11.62 7.27 14.60
N TYR A 245 10.45 7.74 14.18
CA TYR A 245 9.22 6.94 14.11
C TYR A 245 9.34 5.80 13.09
N LEU A 246 9.77 6.09 11.86
CA LEU A 246 9.88 5.10 10.78
C LEU A 246 10.87 3.97 11.09
N ILE A 247 11.95 4.26 11.81
CA ILE A 247 12.91 3.23 12.23
C ILE A 247 12.52 2.53 13.54
N GLY A 248 11.43 2.94 14.19
CA GLY A 248 10.90 2.33 15.41
C GLY A 248 11.66 2.69 16.68
N GLU A 249 12.39 3.80 16.72
CA GLU A 249 13.08 4.29 17.92
C GLU A 249 12.13 4.98 18.91
N VAL A 250 10.92 5.36 18.46
CA VAL A 250 9.85 5.90 19.29
C VAL A 250 8.60 5.03 19.08
N LYS A 251 8.23 4.26 20.11
CA LYS A 251 6.94 3.57 20.25
C LYS A 251 6.28 4.03 21.54
#